data_AF-A0A9E0UBR5-F1
#
_entry.id   AF-A0A9E0UBR5-F1
#
_cell.length_a   1.000
_cell.length_b   1.000
_cell.length_c   1.000
_cell.angle_alpha   90.00
_cell.angle_beta   90.00
_cell.angle_gamma   90.00
#
_symmetry.space_group_name_H-M   'P 1'
#
loop_
_entity.id
_entity.type
_entity.pdbx_description
1 polymer ?
#
loop_
_entity_poly.entity_id
_entity_poly.type
_entity_poly.pdbx_seq_one_letter_code
_entity_poly.pdbx_strand_id
1 'polypeptide(L)'
;MFFRTKPSGTRTYLQIVENRREGGRVRQQVIATLGRLDELQASGELDRLLASGARFAQGIAVISAHRQGELPVVTTRRIGAVRVFERLWEETGCRAVVVDLLRERRFEFPVERAVFLTVLHRLVDPGSDRAAEKWRGEYAMAGTEDLALHHLYRAMGWLGEVLPETDQDAATPFSARCVKDLIEERLFARRRDLFSTLELV
;
A
#
# COMPACT_ATOMS: atom_id res chain seq x y z
N MET A 1 -36.66 -3.15 15.49
CA MET A 1 -36.64 -4.54 15.98
C MET A 1 -35.20 -5.00 16.14
N PHE A 2 -34.91 -5.95 17.03
CA PHE A 2 -33.58 -6.53 17.20
C PHE A 2 -33.67 -7.91 17.84
N PHE A 3 -32.59 -8.69 17.75
CA PHE A 3 -32.48 -9.99 18.43
C PHE A 3 -32.18 -9.82 19.91
N ARG A 4 -32.85 -10.59 20.75
CA ARG A 4 -32.62 -10.65 22.20
C ARG A 4 -32.56 -12.10 22.66
N THR A 5 -31.68 -12.39 23.61
CA THR A 5 -31.67 -13.67 24.31
C THR A 5 -32.55 -13.62 25.56
N LYS A 6 -33.28 -14.70 25.82
CA LYS A 6 -34.08 -14.89 27.02
C LYS A 6 -33.67 -16.20 27.71
N PRO A 7 -32.98 -16.12 28.87
CA PRO A 7 -32.74 -17.28 29.71
C PRO A 7 -34.06 -17.85 30.25
N SER A 8 -34.18 -19.17 30.31
CA SER A 8 -35.32 -19.90 30.86
C SER A 8 -34.83 -21.21 31.49
N GLY A 9 -34.50 -21.17 32.78
CA GLY A 9 -33.85 -22.29 33.46
C GLY A 9 -32.46 -22.54 32.88
N THR A 10 -32.19 -23.78 32.49
CA THR A 10 -30.91 -24.18 31.85
C THR A 10 -30.84 -23.89 30.35
N ARG A 11 -31.91 -23.33 29.76
CA ARG A 11 -32.04 -23.10 28.31
C ARG A 11 -32.04 -21.61 27.99
N THR A 12 -31.55 -21.25 26.81
CA THR A 12 -31.59 -19.87 26.30
C THR A 12 -32.34 -19.83 24.97
N TYR A 13 -33.31 -18.92 24.85
CA TYR A 13 -34.10 -18.75 23.63
C TYR A 13 -33.74 -17.46 22.90
N LEU A 14 -33.78 -17.49 21.58
CA LEU A 14 -33.62 -16.32 20.72
C LEU A 14 -34.98 -15.70 20.39
N GLN A 15 -35.11 -14.39 20.55
CA GLN A 15 -36.33 -13.65 20.30
C GLN A 15 -36.08 -12.46 19.36
N ILE A 16 -37.08 -12.08 18.58
CA ILE A 16 -37.15 -10.80 17.89
C ILE A 16 -38.04 -9.89 18.75
N VAL A 17 -37.50 -8.74 19.14
CA VAL A 17 -38.21 -7.76 19.98
C VAL A 17 -38.21 -6.39 19.32
N GLU A 18 -39.18 -5.56 19.69
CA GLU A 18 -39.21 -4.14 19.36
C GLU A 18 -39.41 -3.27 20.57
N ASN A 19 -38.90 -2.04 20.49
CA ASN A 19 -39.12 -1.02 21.50
C ASN A 19 -40.36 -0.22 21.10
N ARG A 20 -41.38 -0.20 21.97
CA ARG A 20 -42.60 0.59 21.79
C ARG A 20 -42.75 1.57 22.96
N ARG A 21 -43.16 2.80 22.67
CA ARG A 21 -43.50 3.77 23.72
C ARG A 21 -44.96 3.60 24.16
N GLU A 22 -45.16 3.37 25.45
CA GLU A 22 -46.47 3.29 26.09
C GLU A 22 -46.46 4.13 27.37
N GLY A 23 -47.41 5.06 27.52
CA GLY A 23 -47.54 5.88 28.74
C GLY A 23 -46.26 6.65 29.10
N GLY A 24 -45.52 7.16 28.11
CA GLY A 24 -44.28 7.90 28.32
C GLY A 24 -43.03 7.05 28.63
N ARG A 25 -43.16 5.73 28.75
CA ARG A 25 -42.04 4.80 28.98
C ARG A 25 -41.79 3.92 27.76
N VAL A 26 -40.53 3.56 27.52
CA VAL A 26 -40.17 2.59 26.48
C VAL A 26 -40.33 1.18 27.06
N ARG A 27 -41.16 0.35 26.42
CA ARG A 27 -41.35 -1.06 26.75
C ARG A 27 -40.91 -1.93 25.58
N GLN A 28 -40.36 -3.10 25.90
CA GLN A 28 -40.00 -4.09 24.90
C GLN A 28 -41.18 -5.03 24.65
N GLN A 29 -41.62 -5.09 23.40
CA GLN A 29 -42.63 -6.05 22.94
C GLN A 29 -41.93 -7.20 22.24
N VAL A 30 -42.26 -8.43 22.63
CA VAL A 30 -41.78 -9.64 21.93
C VAL A 30 -42.63 -9.84 20.69
N ILE A 31 -41.99 -9.86 19.53
CA ILE A 31 -42.64 -10.11 18.24
C ILE A 31 -42.69 -11.62 17.99
N ALA A 32 -41.56 -12.29 18.15
CA ALA A 32 -41.44 -13.73 17.92
C ALA A 32 -40.37 -14.35 18.82
N THR A 33 -40.57 -15.62 19.19
CA THR A 33 -39.52 -16.48 19.76
C THR A 33 -39.13 -17.48 18.68
N LEU A 34 -37.88 -17.43 18.23
CA LEU A 34 -37.39 -18.21 17.10
C LEU A 34 -37.05 -19.66 17.48
N GLY A 35 -36.70 -19.90 18.74
CA GLY A 35 -36.33 -21.23 19.22
C GLY A 35 -35.21 -21.18 20.25
N ARG A 36 -34.73 -22.35 20.62
CA ARG A 36 -33.59 -22.52 21.51
C ARG A 36 -32.29 -22.14 20.79
N LEU A 37 -31.51 -21.25 21.39
CA LEU A 37 -30.34 -20.67 20.75
C LEU A 37 -29.28 -21.74 20.41
N ASP A 38 -29.04 -22.68 21.33
CA ASP A 38 -28.09 -23.77 21.15
C ASP A 38 -28.46 -24.70 20.00
N GLU A 39 -29.75 -25.05 19.87
CA GLU A 39 -30.26 -25.89 18.78
C GLU A 39 -30.22 -25.16 17.43
N LEU A 40 -30.58 -23.88 17.40
CA LEU A 40 -30.55 -23.04 16.20
C LEU A 40 -29.12 -22.84 15.67
N GLN A 41 -28.14 -22.73 16.56
CA GLN A 41 -26.71 -22.65 16.20
C GLN A 41 -26.19 -24.00 15.73
N ALA A 42 -26.46 -25.09 16.46
CA ALA A 42 -25.96 -26.42 16.11
C ALA A 42 -26.52 -26.95 14.77
N SER A 43 -27.78 -26.61 14.45
CA SER A 43 -28.43 -27.00 13.19
C SER A 43 -28.08 -26.11 11.98
N GLY A 44 -27.39 -24.98 12.21
CA GLY A 44 -27.15 -23.96 11.19
C GLY A 44 -28.42 -23.26 10.67
N GLU A 45 -29.56 -23.41 11.34
CA GLU A 45 -30.81 -22.76 10.96
C GLU A 45 -30.72 -21.24 11.12
N LEU A 46 -30.04 -20.77 12.18
CA LEU A 46 -29.79 -19.34 12.38
C LEU A 46 -28.99 -18.72 11.23
N ASP A 47 -27.93 -19.40 10.78
CA ASP A 47 -27.09 -18.92 9.68
C ASP A 47 -27.88 -18.85 8.36
N ARG A 48 -28.71 -19.87 8.07
CA ARG A 48 -29.60 -19.87 6.89
C ARG A 48 -30.62 -18.73 6.95
N LEU A 49 -31.20 -18.46 8.12
CA LEU A 49 -32.14 -17.35 8.31
C LEU A 49 -31.45 -15.99 8.07
N LEU A 50 -30.28 -15.78 8.66
CA LEU A 50 -29.51 -14.54 8.50
C LEU A 50 -29.06 -14.35 7.05
N ALA A 51 -28.59 -15.41 6.38
CA ALA A 51 -28.23 -15.36 4.97
C ALA A 51 -29.44 -15.03 4.08
N SER A 52 -30.60 -15.62 4.35
CA SER A 52 -31.84 -15.30 3.62
C SER A 52 -32.25 -13.84 3.81
N GLY A 53 -32.19 -13.34 5.05
CA GLY A 53 -32.53 -11.96 5.42
C GLY A 53 -31.53 -10.93 4.88
N ALA A 54 -30.24 -11.26 4.84
CA ALA A 54 -29.16 -10.40 4.33
C ALA A 54 -29.43 -9.89 2.90
N ARG A 55 -30.06 -10.71 2.05
CA ARG A 55 -30.44 -10.35 0.68
C ARG A 55 -31.39 -9.15 0.59
N PHE A 56 -32.15 -8.89 1.66
CA PHE A 56 -33.09 -7.75 1.74
C PHE A 56 -32.46 -6.52 2.40
N ALA A 57 -31.24 -6.62 2.91
CA ALA A 57 -30.50 -5.52 3.52
C ALA A 57 -29.32 -5.15 2.62
N GLN A 58 -29.46 -4.10 1.81
CA GLN A 58 -28.46 -3.70 0.79
C GLN A 58 -27.02 -3.69 1.33
N GLY A 59 -26.78 -3.10 2.52
CA GLY A 59 -25.45 -3.07 3.12
C GLY A 59 -24.90 -4.46 3.48
N ILE A 60 -25.73 -5.36 3.98
CA ILE A 60 -25.32 -6.72 4.35
C ILE A 60 -25.15 -7.59 3.09
N ALA A 61 -26.00 -7.44 2.08
CA ALA A 61 -25.88 -8.11 0.79
C ALA A 61 -24.52 -7.81 0.12
N VAL A 62 -24.10 -6.54 0.10
CA VAL A 62 -22.80 -6.12 -0.45
C VAL A 62 -21.64 -6.76 0.34
N ILE A 63 -21.68 -6.76 1.67
CA ILE A 63 -20.63 -7.38 2.50
C ILE A 63 -20.58 -8.90 2.27
N SER A 64 -21.74 -9.56 2.14
CA SER A 64 -21.81 -11.00 1.84
C SER A 64 -21.21 -11.32 0.48
N ALA A 65 -21.61 -10.59 -0.56
CA ALA A 65 -21.08 -10.74 -1.92
C ALA A 65 -19.57 -10.48 -1.97
N HIS A 66 -19.07 -9.50 -1.20
CA HIS A 66 -17.62 -9.27 -1.06
C HIS A 66 -16.91 -10.49 -0.44
N ARG A 67 -17.42 -11.02 0.67
CA ARG A 67 -16.84 -12.19 1.35
C ARG A 67 -16.89 -13.45 0.50
N GLN A 68 -17.90 -13.59 -0.36
CA GLN A 68 -18.06 -14.70 -1.30
C GLN A 68 -17.22 -14.54 -2.57
N GLY A 69 -16.51 -13.42 -2.74
CA GLY A 69 -15.71 -13.15 -3.94
C GLY A 69 -16.55 -12.83 -5.19
N GLU A 70 -17.84 -12.52 -5.02
CA GLU A 70 -18.77 -12.20 -6.11
C GLU A 70 -18.65 -10.74 -6.56
N LEU A 71 -18.01 -9.89 -5.75
CA LEU A 71 -17.72 -8.51 -6.12
C LEU A 71 -16.33 -8.38 -6.74
N PRO A 72 -16.18 -7.51 -7.76
CA PRO A 72 -14.86 -7.17 -8.29
C PRO A 72 -13.96 -6.64 -7.18
N VAL A 73 -12.72 -7.13 -7.10
CA VAL A 73 -11.71 -6.56 -6.22
C VAL A 73 -11.30 -5.21 -6.81
N VAL A 74 -11.85 -4.13 -6.27
CA VAL A 74 -11.42 -2.77 -6.61
C VAL A 74 -10.17 -2.47 -5.81
N THR A 75 -9.02 -2.44 -6.49
CA THR A 75 -7.78 -1.95 -5.87
C THR A 75 -7.73 -0.43 -6.00
N THR A 76 -7.44 0.24 -4.90
CA THR A 76 -7.17 1.68 -4.90
C THR A 76 -5.66 1.88 -4.74
N ARG A 77 -5.08 2.72 -5.61
CA ARG A 77 -3.66 3.07 -5.56
C ARG A 77 -3.49 4.57 -5.50
N ARG A 78 -2.52 5.02 -4.71
CA ARG A 78 -2.15 6.43 -4.60
C ARG A 78 -1.29 6.84 -5.79
N ILE A 79 -1.62 8.00 -6.38
CA ILE A 79 -0.92 8.52 -7.58
C ILE A 79 -0.17 9.83 -7.32
N GLY A 80 -0.55 10.60 -6.30
CA GLY A 80 -0.10 11.99 -6.13
C GLY A 80 1.41 12.12 -5.98
N ALA A 81 1.99 11.49 -4.96
CA ALA A 81 3.42 11.55 -4.72
C ALA A 81 4.22 11.01 -5.92
N VAL A 82 3.80 9.88 -6.51
CA VAL A 82 4.46 9.32 -7.69
C VAL A 82 4.49 10.33 -8.83
N ARG A 83 3.37 10.96 -9.17
CA ARG A 83 3.31 11.92 -10.30
C ARG A 83 4.22 13.12 -10.10
N VAL A 84 4.23 13.70 -8.90
CA VAL A 84 5.07 14.87 -8.59
C VAL A 84 6.54 14.50 -8.64
N PHE A 85 6.93 13.45 -7.92
CA PHE A 85 8.34 13.08 -7.81
C PHE A 85 8.89 12.43 -9.07
N GLU A 86 8.08 11.74 -9.87
CA GLU A 86 8.49 11.26 -11.20
C GLU A 86 8.85 12.44 -12.11
N ARG A 87 8.03 13.50 -12.11
CA ARG A 87 8.31 14.70 -12.89
C ARG A 87 9.59 15.38 -12.42
N LEU A 88 9.76 15.53 -11.10
CA LEU A 88 11.00 16.08 -10.54
C LEU A 88 12.20 15.22 -10.89
N TRP A 89 12.09 13.89 -10.80
CA TRP A 89 13.17 12.95 -11.11
C TRP A 89 13.63 13.03 -12.57
N GLU A 90 12.72 13.34 -13.49
CA GLU A 90 13.03 13.61 -14.89
C GLU A 90 13.66 15.01 -15.09
N GLU A 91 13.03 16.05 -14.56
CA GLU A 91 13.49 17.45 -14.70
C GLU A 91 14.82 17.71 -13.98
N THR A 92 15.10 16.99 -12.90
CA THR A 92 16.41 17.02 -12.22
C THR A 92 17.50 16.32 -13.00
N GLY A 93 17.14 15.53 -13.99
CA GLY A 93 18.08 14.70 -14.71
C GLY A 93 18.54 13.47 -13.92
N CYS A 94 17.96 13.20 -12.74
CA CYS A 94 18.22 11.97 -11.98
C CYS A 94 18.01 10.74 -12.85
N ARG A 95 16.86 10.66 -13.53
CA ARG A 95 16.57 9.56 -14.46
C ARG A 95 17.66 9.40 -15.52
N ALA A 96 18.00 10.50 -16.19
CA ALA A 96 18.96 10.48 -17.28
C ALA A 96 20.37 10.05 -16.81
N VAL A 97 20.86 10.60 -15.69
CA VAL A 97 22.17 10.25 -15.13
C VAL A 97 22.23 8.77 -14.76
N VAL A 98 21.21 8.26 -14.07
CA VAL A 98 21.16 6.85 -13.66
C VAL A 98 21.10 5.94 -14.88
N VAL A 99 20.24 6.23 -15.86
CA VAL A 99 20.14 5.46 -17.12
C VAL A 99 21.46 5.49 -17.90
N ASP A 100 22.12 6.64 -18.01
CA ASP A 100 23.39 6.76 -18.72
C ASP A 100 24.50 5.93 -18.06
N LEU A 101 24.55 5.89 -16.73
CA LEU A 101 25.51 5.07 -15.99
C LEU A 101 25.22 3.57 -16.07
N LEU A 102 23.96 3.20 -16.29
CA LEU A 102 23.53 1.82 -16.46
C LEU A 102 23.72 1.29 -17.88
N ARG A 103 24.00 2.15 -18.87
CA ARG A 103 24.02 1.78 -20.30
C ARG A 103 24.95 0.61 -20.64
N GLU A 104 26.09 0.52 -19.98
CA GLU A 104 27.08 -0.54 -20.18
C GLU A 104 26.91 -1.71 -19.19
N ARG A 105 25.96 -1.59 -18.25
CA ARG A 105 25.66 -2.61 -17.25
C ARG A 105 24.64 -3.60 -17.80
N ARG A 106 24.77 -4.87 -17.42
CA ARG A 106 23.93 -5.98 -17.92
C ARG A 106 22.87 -6.42 -16.90
N PHE A 107 22.19 -5.46 -16.28
CA PHE A 107 21.08 -5.79 -15.39
C PHE A 107 19.85 -6.20 -16.18
N GLU A 108 19.19 -7.28 -15.76
CA GLU A 108 17.97 -7.81 -16.40
C GLU A 108 16.68 -7.26 -15.76
N PHE A 109 16.79 -6.19 -14.97
CA PHE A 109 15.67 -5.53 -14.31
C PHE A 109 15.86 -4.01 -14.34
N PRO A 110 14.79 -3.21 -14.18
CA PRO A 110 14.89 -1.76 -14.28
C PRO A 110 15.52 -1.16 -13.00
N VAL A 111 16.85 -1.12 -12.94
CA VAL A 111 17.60 -0.61 -11.77
C VAL A 111 17.22 0.83 -11.44
N GLU A 112 17.05 1.68 -12.45
CA GLU A 112 16.62 3.06 -12.24
C GLU A 112 15.27 3.14 -11.53
N ARG A 113 14.32 2.26 -11.87
CA ARG A 113 13.01 2.19 -11.19
C ARG A 113 13.13 1.67 -9.76
N ALA A 114 14.05 0.74 -9.51
CA ALA A 114 14.35 0.29 -8.14
C ALA A 114 14.94 1.43 -7.29
N VAL A 115 15.84 2.24 -7.85
CA VAL A 115 16.39 3.44 -7.18
C VAL A 115 15.31 4.50 -6.96
N PHE A 116 14.48 4.78 -7.98
CA PHE A 116 13.39 5.75 -7.84
C PHE A 116 12.40 5.32 -6.75
N LEU A 117 12.01 4.04 -6.71
CA LEU A 117 11.13 3.50 -5.68
C LEU A 117 11.72 3.68 -4.27
N THR A 118 13.01 3.36 -4.09
CA THR A 118 13.67 3.48 -2.78
C THR A 118 13.81 4.93 -2.34
N VAL A 119 14.06 5.86 -3.26
CA VAL A 119 14.10 7.31 -3.01
C VAL A 119 12.71 7.82 -2.63
N LEU A 120 11.68 7.51 -3.43
CA LEU A 120 10.32 7.97 -3.17
C LEU A 120 9.81 7.47 -1.82
N HIS A 121 10.03 6.20 -1.51
CA HIS A 121 9.68 5.63 -0.21
C HIS A 121 10.34 6.41 0.94
N ARG A 122 11.64 6.72 0.83
CA ARG A 122 12.37 7.52 1.84
C ARG A 122 11.84 8.95 2.00
N LEU A 123 11.21 9.53 0.97
CA LEU A 123 10.62 10.87 1.03
C LEU A 123 9.20 10.89 1.60
N VAL A 124 8.43 9.81 1.42
CA VAL A 124 7.00 9.77 1.74
C VAL A 124 6.71 9.00 3.04
N ASP A 125 7.33 7.82 3.20
CA ASP A 125 7.13 6.94 4.35
C ASP A 125 8.46 6.22 4.68
N PRO A 126 9.39 6.91 5.38
CA PRO A 126 10.76 6.45 5.51
C PRO A 126 10.87 5.07 6.16
N GLY A 127 11.62 4.17 5.53
CA GLY A 127 11.88 2.84 6.05
C GLY A 127 12.89 2.04 5.21
N SER A 128 13.08 0.78 5.59
CA SER A 128 14.01 -0.15 4.91
C SER A 128 13.58 -0.47 3.46
N ASP A 129 14.48 -1.01 2.64
CA ASP A 129 14.13 -1.45 1.28
C ASP A 129 13.08 -2.57 1.29
N ARG A 130 13.02 -3.37 2.37
CA ARG A 130 11.93 -4.34 2.58
C ARG A 130 10.58 -3.66 2.83
N ALA A 131 10.58 -2.53 3.53
CA ALA A 131 9.37 -1.72 3.68
C ALA A 131 8.98 -1.09 2.34
N ALA A 132 9.95 -0.58 1.57
CA ALA A 132 9.72 -0.01 0.24
C ALA A 132 9.07 -1.01 -0.73
N GLU A 133 9.53 -2.27 -0.73
CA GLU A 133 8.97 -3.34 -1.56
C GLU A 133 7.49 -3.59 -1.29
N LYS A 134 7.10 -3.63 -0.01
CA LYS A 134 5.70 -3.80 0.40
C LYS A 134 4.86 -2.55 0.10
N TRP A 135 5.41 -1.39 0.42
CA TRP A 135 4.78 -0.09 0.28
C TRP A 135 4.40 0.22 -1.18
N ARG A 136 5.23 -0.24 -2.13
CA ARG A 136 4.99 -0.12 -3.58
C ARG A 136 3.57 -0.55 -4.00
N GLY A 137 3.02 -1.61 -3.39
CA GLY A 137 1.70 -2.15 -3.74
C GLY A 137 0.54 -1.15 -3.58
N GLU A 138 0.72 -0.13 -2.73
CA GLU A 138 -0.28 0.90 -2.46
C GLU A 138 -0.20 2.10 -3.42
N TYR A 139 0.79 2.14 -4.31
CA TYR A 139 1.06 3.26 -5.20
C TYR A 139 1.04 2.84 -6.67
N ALA A 140 0.53 3.71 -7.55
CA ALA A 140 0.58 3.48 -8.99
C ALA A 140 1.90 4.01 -9.54
N MET A 141 2.89 3.12 -9.64
CA MET A 141 4.25 3.46 -10.09
C MET A 141 4.67 2.56 -11.25
N ALA A 142 4.57 3.09 -12.47
CA ALA A 142 4.91 2.35 -13.68
C ALA A 142 6.37 1.90 -13.70
N GLY A 143 6.61 0.72 -14.26
CA GLY A 143 7.95 0.13 -14.40
C GLY A 143 8.49 -0.49 -13.11
N THR A 144 7.65 -0.62 -12.07
CA THR A 144 8.04 -1.29 -10.81
C THR A 144 7.30 -2.59 -10.55
N GLU A 145 6.37 -2.96 -11.43
CA GLU A 145 5.43 -4.06 -11.29
C GLU A 145 6.13 -5.36 -10.90
N ASP A 146 7.19 -5.69 -11.63
CA ASP A 146 7.99 -6.93 -11.51
C ASP A 146 9.20 -6.79 -10.59
N LEU A 147 9.36 -5.65 -9.90
CA LEU A 147 10.45 -5.49 -8.94
C LEU A 147 10.18 -6.35 -7.70
N ALA A 148 11.14 -7.23 -7.40
CA ALA A 148 11.20 -8.02 -6.19
C ALA A 148 12.24 -7.44 -5.22
N LEU A 149 12.17 -7.85 -3.95
CA LEU A 149 13.05 -7.36 -2.89
C LEU A 149 14.55 -7.42 -3.25
N HIS A 150 15.00 -8.51 -3.87
CA HIS A 150 16.39 -8.67 -4.25
C HIS A 150 16.84 -7.70 -5.36
N HIS A 151 15.93 -7.18 -6.19
CA HIS A 151 16.24 -6.12 -7.15
C HIS A 151 16.58 -4.81 -6.44
N LEU A 152 15.91 -4.48 -5.33
CA LEU A 152 16.22 -3.30 -4.52
C LEU A 152 17.61 -3.42 -3.91
N TYR A 153 17.94 -4.58 -3.34
CA TYR A 153 19.27 -4.83 -2.79
C TYR A 153 20.37 -4.77 -3.85
N ARG A 154 20.13 -5.34 -5.04
CA ARG A 154 21.08 -5.24 -6.16
C ARG A 154 21.26 -3.79 -6.64
N ALA A 155 20.20 -3.00 -6.64
CA ALA A 155 20.29 -1.57 -6.98
C ALA A 155 21.11 -0.80 -5.93
N MET A 156 20.90 -1.05 -4.63
CA MET A 156 21.70 -0.41 -3.57
C MET A 156 23.15 -0.88 -3.60
N GLY A 157 23.39 -2.16 -3.89
CA GLY A 157 24.73 -2.72 -4.10
C GLY A 157 25.45 -2.06 -5.27
N TRP A 158 24.76 -1.81 -6.39
CA TRP A 158 25.30 -1.06 -7.52
C TRP A 158 25.66 0.38 -7.16
N LEU A 159 24.80 1.09 -6.41
CA LEU A 159 25.11 2.45 -5.94
C LEU A 159 26.38 2.50 -5.07
N GLY A 160 26.61 1.44 -4.28
CA GLY A 160 27.77 1.27 -3.41
C GLY A 160 28.98 0.63 -4.06
N GLU A 161 28.94 0.32 -5.36
CA GLU A 161 30.06 -0.30 -6.07
C GLU A 161 31.24 0.68 -6.13
N VAL A 162 32.40 0.25 -5.64
CA VAL A 162 33.63 1.04 -5.60
C VAL A 162 34.11 1.32 -7.02
N LEU A 163 34.45 2.57 -7.31
CA LEU A 163 34.98 2.97 -8.61
C LEU A 163 36.40 2.39 -8.84
N PRO A 164 36.83 2.21 -10.10
CA PRO A 164 38.19 1.76 -10.42
C PRO A 164 39.25 2.65 -9.77
N GLU A 165 40.46 2.11 -9.51
CA GLU A 165 41.57 2.87 -8.89
C GLU A 165 41.89 4.17 -9.65
N THR A 166 41.72 4.20 -10.97
CA THR A 166 41.90 5.38 -11.83
C THR A 166 40.92 6.51 -11.53
N ASP A 167 39.78 6.21 -10.89
CA ASP A 167 38.73 7.16 -10.57
C ASP A 167 38.65 7.42 -9.05
N GLN A 168 39.75 7.22 -8.31
CA GLN A 168 39.79 7.43 -6.85
C GLN A 168 40.45 8.75 -6.42
N ASP A 169 40.81 9.64 -7.35
CA ASP A 169 41.57 10.87 -7.06
C ASP A 169 40.92 11.80 -6.02
N ALA A 170 39.59 11.80 -5.91
CA ALA A 170 38.84 12.60 -4.93
C ALA A 170 38.34 11.80 -3.71
N ALA A 171 38.87 10.59 -3.48
CA ALA A 171 38.47 9.76 -2.35
C ALA A 171 38.91 10.37 -1.02
N THR A 172 38.12 10.11 0.03
CA THR A 172 38.51 10.48 1.40
C THR A 172 39.45 9.41 1.98
N PRO A 173 40.27 9.73 3.00
CA PRO A 173 41.18 8.75 3.61
C PRO A 173 40.49 7.50 4.20
N PHE A 174 39.19 7.58 4.48
CA PHE A 174 38.44 6.52 5.16
C PHE A 174 37.32 5.90 4.32
N SER A 175 37.10 6.40 3.10
CA SER A 175 36.07 5.88 2.19
C SER A 175 36.51 6.09 0.75
N ALA A 176 36.53 4.98 0.00
CA ALA A 176 36.65 4.99 -1.44
C ALA A 176 35.40 5.65 -2.06
N ARG A 177 35.58 6.19 -3.26
CA ARG A 177 34.49 6.65 -4.12
C ARG A 177 33.74 5.46 -4.68
N CYS A 178 32.42 5.57 -4.71
CA CYS A 178 31.50 4.60 -5.28
C CYS A 178 30.66 5.23 -6.40
N VAL A 179 29.85 4.41 -7.08
CA VAL A 179 28.93 4.86 -8.14
C VAL A 179 28.04 6.02 -7.70
N LYS A 180 27.61 6.06 -6.42
CA LYS A 180 26.83 7.20 -5.90
C LYS A 180 27.54 8.54 -6.05
N ASP A 181 28.86 8.60 -5.89
CA ASP A 181 29.65 9.83 -5.99
C ASP A 181 29.65 10.33 -7.44
N LEU A 182 29.77 9.39 -8.39
CA LEU A 182 29.66 9.70 -9.82
C LEU A 182 28.26 10.20 -10.22
N ILE A 183 27.20 9.70 -9.58
CA ILE A 183 25.84 10.22 -9.77
C ILE A 183 25.75 11.67 -9.27
N GLU A 184 26.23 11.94 -8.05
CA GLU A 184 26.23 13.28 -7.45
C GLU A 184 26.99 14.28 -8.34
N GLU A 185 28.16 13.90 -8.84
CA GLU A 185 28.99 14.71 -9.73
C GLU A 185 28.34 14.98 -11.09
N ARG A 186 27.73 13.97 -11.71
CA ARG A 186 27.02 14.13 -12.99
C ARG A 186 25.78 15.01 -12.84
N LEU A 187 25.07 14.90 -11.72
CA LEU A 187 23.96 15.78 -11.42
C LEU A 187 24.42 17.22 -11.21
N PHE A 188 25.50 17.41 -10.46
CA PHE A 188 26.12 18.73 -10.31
C PHE A 188 26.55 19.30 -11.66
N ALA A 189 27.27 18.54 -12.48
CA ALA A 189 27.75 18.98 -13.79
C ALA A 189 26.61 19.41 -14.72
N ARG A 190 25.47 18.71 -14.71
CA ARG A 190 24.26 19.06 -15.48
C ARG A 190 23.59 20.36 -15.02
N ARG A 191 23.84 20.80 -13.79
CA ARG A 191 23.12 21.88 -13.12
C ARG A 191 24.03 22.98 -12.60
N ARG A 192 25.32 22.95 -12.94
CA ARG A 192 26.32 23.91 -12.46
C ARG A 192 26.05 25.35 -12.91
N ASP A 193 25.22 25.50 -13.94
CA ASP A 193 24.83 26.74 -14.58
C ASP A 193 23.48 27.30 -14.10
N LEU A 194 22.72 26.55 -13.29
CA LEU A 194 21.38 26.92 -12.81
C LEU A 194 21.31 28.25 -12.05
N PHE A 195 22.45 28.71 -11.51
CA PHE A 195 22.56 29.99 -10.79
C PHE A 195 23.73 30.87 -11.26
N SER A 196 24.40 30.49 -12.36
CA SER A 196 25.53 31.25 -12.91
C SER A 196 25.28 31.83 -14.30
N THR A 197 24.12 31.55 -14.89
CA THR A 197 23.62 32.24 -16.07
C THR A 197 22.89 33.52 -15.65
N LEU A 198 23.53 34.67 -15.86
CA LEU A 198 22.91 35.99 -15.73
C LEU A 198 22.07 36.22 -16.99
N GLU A 199 20.78 35.88 -16.94
CA GLU A 199 19.83 36.36 -17.95
C GLU A 199 19.57 37.85 -17.70
N LEU A 200 20.27 38.70 -18.46
CA LEU A 200 19.92 40.12 -18.57
C LEU A 200 18.65 40.21 -19.42
N VAL A 201 17.52 40.47 -18.75
CA VAL A 201 16.24 40.85 -19.38
C VAL A 201 16.25 42.33 -19.71
#